data_AF-G8LYA1-F1
#
_entry.id   AF-G8LYA1-F1
#
_cell.length_a   1.000
_cell.length_b   1.000
_cell.length_c   1.000
_cell.angle_alpha   90.00
_cell.angle_beta   90.00
_cell.angle_gamma   90.00
#
_symmetry.space_group_name_H-M   'P 1'
#
loop_
_entity.id
_entity.type
_entity.pdbx_description
1 polymer ?
#
loop_
_entity_poly.entity_id
_entity_poly.type
_entity_poly.pdbx_seq_one_letter_code
_entity_poly.pdbx_strand_id
1 'polypeptide(L)'
;MSEKNKNITCFMVGFQRVFVIIRSDIKNPYNVDLLKIISKYCLLLKEDQSTKFETFKSEIDSIINEHDEINELIENALKIYEVNPITDNLDEIYRYLSVISDTALEVCSQLRQKNFDRAYDLVDAIHCLPEALISKKQWDPKTYWKIYIRPYREKWDKQFLKNQERELLKTSFFKFFRHIC
;
A
#
# COMPACT_ATOMS: atom_id res chain seq x y z
N MET A 1 -23.99 0.72 2.04
CA MET A 1 -22.52 0.68 1.90
C MET A 1 -22.08 -0.71 2.32
N SER A 2 -21.31 -1.43 1.48
CA SER A 2 -21.17 -2.89 1.63
C SER A 2 -20.10 -3.28 2.67
N GLU A 3 -20.27 -4.44 3.32
CA GLU A 3 -19.28 -5.04 4.23
C GLU A 3 -17.91 -5.21 3.55
N LYS A 4 -17.92 -5.50 2.24
CA LYS A 4 -16.72 -5.57 1.39
C LYS A 4 -15.98 -4.22 1.37
N ASN A 5 -16.68 -3.09 1.21
CA ASN A 5 -16.05 -1.77 1.24
C ASN A 5 -15.39 -1.53 2.60
N LYS A 6 -16.08 -1.86 3.70
CA LYS A 6 -15.54 -1.69 5.05
C LYS A 6 -14.25 -2.50 5.23
N ASN A 7 -14.28 -3.79 4.89
CA ASN A 7 -13.12 -4.68 4.99
C ASN A 7 -11.93 -4.17 4.16
N ILE A 8 -12.16 -3.77 2.90
CA ILE A 8 -11.11 -3.18 2.05
C ILE A 8 -10.55 -1.89 2.65
N THR A 9 -11.41 -1.07 3.28
CA THR A 9 -10.94 0.15 3.94
C THR A 9 -10.01 -0.19 5.11
N CYS A 10 -10.35 -1.19 5.94
CA CYS A 10 -9.46 -1.66 7.00
C CYS A 10 -8.08 -2.08 6.44
N PHE A 11 -8.07 -2.84 5.34
CA PHE A 11 -6.82 -3.22 4.67
C PHE A 11 -6.00 -2.00 4.22
N MET A 12 -6.61 -1.02 3.55
CA MET A 12 -5.89 0.17 3.09
C MET A 12 -5.32 0.97 4.25
N VAL A 13 -6.09 1.17 5.33
CA VAL A 13 -5.62 1.85 6.55
C VAL A 13 -4.48 1.05 7.19
N GLY A 14 -4.62 -0.27 7.31
CA GLY A 14 -3.59 -1.14 7.86
C GLY A 14 -2.28 -1.07 7.06
N PHE A 15 -2.36 -1.14 5.72
CA PHE A 15 -1.20 -1.02 4.84
C PHE A 15 -0.49 0.31 5.02
N GLN A 16 -1.23 1.42 5.03
CA GLN A 16 -0.65 2.76 5.24
C GLN A 16 0.10 2.83 6.57
N ARG A 17 -0.52 2.37 7.66
CA ARG A 17 0.08 2.46 9.00
C ARG A 17 1.32 1.59 9.13
N VAL A 18 1.29 0.37 8.55
CA VAL A 18 2.47 -0.49 8.52
C VAL A 18 3.60 0.15 7.70
N PHE A 19 3.31 0.77 6.55
CA PHE A 19 4.33 1.52 5.79
C PHE A 19 4.91 2.69 6.58
N VAL A 20 4.09 3.43 7.35
CA VAL A 20 4.57 4.51 8.22
C VAL A 20 5.55 3.99 9.28
N ILE A 21 5.25 2.85 9.90
CA ILE A 21 6.13 2.21 10.88
C ILE A 21 7.43 1.77 10.21
N ILE A 22 7.35 1.06 9.08
CA ILE A 22 8.54 0.66 8.29
C ILE A 22 9.39 1.88 7.94
N ARG A 23 8.78 3.01 7.58
CA ARG A 23 9.51 4.25 7.27
C ARG A 23 10.25 4.79 8.50
N SER A 24 9.63 4.73 9.68
CA SER A 24 10.20 5.26 10.93
C SER A 24 11.44 4.49 11.40
N ASP A 25 11.50 3.18 11.14
CA ASP A 25 12.68 2.35 11.38
C ASP A 25 12.92 1.41 10.19
N ILE A 26 13.54 1.95 9.13
CA ILE A 26 13.76 1.21 7.87
C ILE A 26 14.68 -0.01 8.04
N LYS A 27 15.53 -0.02 9.08
CA LYS A 27 16.51 -1.09 9.31
C LYS A 27 15.95 -2.23 10.16
N ASN A 28 14.72 -2.11 10.65
CA ASN A 28 14.10 -3.13 11.48
C ASN A 28 14.08 -4.51 10.75
N PRO A 29 14.51 -5.60 11.42
CA PRO A 29 14.60 -6.92 10.80
C PRO A 29 13.25 -7.48 10.34
N TYR A 30 12.14 -7.12 10.99
CA TYR A 30 10.80 -7.60 10.66
C TYR A 30 10.22 -6.96 9.40
N ASN A 31 10.75 -5.81 8.95
CA ASN A 31 10.22 -5.07 7.78
C ASN A 31 10.10 -5.95 6.54
N VAL A 32 11.06 -6.84 6.30
CA VAL A 32 11.04 -7.74 5.13
C VAL A 32 9.82 -8.65 5.17
N ASP A 33 9.45 -9.19 6.34
CA ASP A 33 8.33 -10.11 6.44
C ASP A 33 6.98 -9.36 6.49
N LEU A 34 6.93 -8.19 7.12
CA LEU A 34 5.75 -7.30 7.06
C LEU A 34 5.39 -6.92 5.62
N LEU A 35 6.39 -6.54 4.81
CA LEU A 35 6.21 -6.18 3.40
C LEU A 35 5.74 -7.38 2.55
N LYS A 36 6.22 -8.59 2.85
CA LYS A 36 5.73 -9.81 2.19
C LYS A 36 4.26 -10.08 2.52
N ILE A 37 3.83 -9.87 3.77
CA ILE A 37 2.41 -9.99 4.14
C ILE A 37 1.58 -8.96 3.37
N ILE A 38 1.99 -7.69 3.34
CA ILE A 38 1.28 -6.66 2.56
C ILE A 38 1.14 -7.10 1.10
N SER A 39 2.21 -7.57 0.48
CA SER A 39 2.20 -8.05 -0.90
C SER A 39 1.27 -9.25 -1.09
N LYS A 40 1.34 -10.26 -0.21
CA LYS A 40 0.44 -11.42 -0.20
C LYS A 40 -1.03 -10.99 -0.18
N TYR A 41 -1.41 -10.10 0.75
CA TYR A 41 -2.80 -9.68 0.88
C TYR A 41 -3.26 -8.79 -0.27
N CYS A 42 -2.38 -7.99 -0.87
CA CYS A 42 -2.71 -7.29 -2.12
C CYS A 42 -3.08 -8.26 -3.25
N LEU A 43 -2.38 -9.39 -3.38
CA LEU A 43 -2.69 -10.41 -4.39
C LEU A 43 -4.00 -11.14 -4.08
N LEU A 44 -4.21 -11.57 -2.83
CA LEU A 44 -5.44 -12.22 -2.40
C LEU A 44 -6.67 -11.34 -2.66
N LEU A 45 -6.57 -10.05 -2.32
CA LEU A 45 -7.64 -9.08 -2.57
C LEU A 45 -7.91 -8.88 -4.07
N LYS A 46 -6.85 -8.87 -4.90
CA LYS A 46 -6.97 -8.68 -6.36
C LYS A 46 -7.65 -9.86 -7.05
N GLU A 47 -7.43 -11.07 -6.55
CA GLU A 47 -8.06 -12.31 -7.03
C GLU A 47 -9.51 -12.48 -6.53
N ASP A 48 -10.07 -11.46 -5.87
CA ASP A 48 -11.39 -11.47 -5.22
C ASP A 48 -11.56 -12.65 -4.24
N GLN A 49 -10.46 -13.12 -3.66
CA GLN A 49 -10.52 -14.11 -2.61
C GLN A 49 -11.13 -13.47 -1.36
N SER A 50 -12.08 -14.18 -0.74
CA SER A 50 -12.74 -13.74 0.49
C SER A 50 -11.76 -13.80 1.66
N THR A 51 -10.92 -12.78 1.80
CA THR A 51 -10.03 -12.60 2.95
C THR A 51 -10.51 -11.49 3.88
N LYS A 52 -10.25 -11.66 5.18
CA LYS A 52 -10.67 -10.73 6.24
C LYS A 52 -9.47 -9.99 6.82
N PHE A 53 -9.68 -8.73 7.18
CA PHE A 53 -8.63 -7.92 7.79
C PHE A 53 -8.09 -8.51 9.09
N GLU A 54 -8.93 -9.21 9.86
CA GLU A 54 -8.55 -9.87 11.10
C GLU A 54 -7.53 -11.00 10.86
N THR A 55 -7.61 -11.69 9.72
CA THR A 55 -6.62 -12.70 9.33
C THR A 55 -5.27 -12.04 9.02
N PHE A 56 -5.29 -10.93 8.30
CA PHE A 56 -4.08 -10.13 8.04
C PHE A 56 -3.42 -9.66 9.33
N LYS A 57 -4.21 -9.13 10.26
CA LYS A 57 -3.73 -8.71 11.56
C LYS A 57 -3.08 -9.88 12.31
N SER A 58 -3.77 -11.02 12.41
CA SER A 58 -3.23 -12.19 13.12
C SER A 58 -1.93 -12.71 12.52
N GLU A 59 -1.75 -12.65 11.18
CA GLU A 59 -0.48 -13.04 10.57
C GLU A 59 0.63 -12.03 10.86
N ILE A 60 0.33 -10.73 10.89
CA ILE A 60 1.32 -9.73 11.33
C ILE A 60 1.70 -9.97 12.78
N ASP A 61 0.74 -10.17 13.68
CA ASP A 61 0.99 -10.42 15.10
C ASP A 61 1.91 -11.66 15.29
N SER A 62 1.84 -12.65 14.40
CA SER A 62 2.70 -13.85 14.45
C SER A 62 4.15 -13.64 13.99
N ILE A 63 4.47 -12.55 13.29
CA ILE A 63 5.84 -12.24 12.84
C ILE A 63 6.67 -11.68 14.00
N ILE A 64 6.04 -10.92 14.89
CA ILE A 64 6.74 -10.00 15.76
C ILE A 64 6.84 -10.61 17.17
N ASN A 65 8.02 -10.53 17.78
CA ASN A 65 8.31 -11.17 19.07
C ASN A 65 7.90 -10.25 20.23
N GLU A 66 7.17 -10.75 21.25
CA GLU A 66 6.48 -9.99 22.32
C GLU A 66 7.33 -8.98 23.13
N HIS A 67 8.65 -8.91 22.91
CA HIS A 67 9.58 -8.09 23.68
C HIS A 67 10.18 -6.89 22.93
N ASP A 68 9.68 -6.57 21.73
CA ASP A 68 10.17 -5.43 20.93
C ASP A 68 9.20 -4.23 21.00
N GLU A 69 9.71 -3.01 21.19
CA GLU A 69 8.90 -1.77 21.24
C GLU A 69 8.11 -1.55 19.94
N ILE A 70 8.61 -2.07 18.82
CA ILE A 70 7.92 -2.02 17.52
C ILE A 70 6.64 -2.86 17.50
N ASN A 71 6.49 -3.87 18.37
CA ASN A 71 5.25 -4.63 18.49
C ASN A 71 4.11 -3.74 18.92
N GLU A 72 4.30 -2.96 19.98
CA GLU A 72 3.24 -2.10 20.51
C GLU A 72 2.79 -1.10 19.45
N LEU A 73 3.74 -0.55 18.68
CA LEU A 73 3.44 0.35 17.57
C LEU A 73 2.60 -0.34 16.48
N ILE A 74 2.99 -1.56 16.07
CA ILE A 74 2.27 -2.31 15.01
C ILE A 74 0.90 -2.78 15.50
N GLU A 75 0.81 -3.32 16.70
CA GLU A 75 -0.46 -3.73 17.30
C GLU A 75 -1.43 -2.54 17.40
N ASN A 76 -0.95 -1.39 17.89
CA ASN A 76 -1.76 -0.18 17.98
C ASN A 76 -2.13 0.37 16.59
N ALA A 77 -1.22 0.28 15.62
CA ALA A 77 -1.54 0.63 14.23
C ALA A 77 -2.66 -0.24 13.65
N LEU A 78 -2.73 -1.53 14.00
CA LEU A 78 -3.73 -2.46 13.48
C LEU A 78 -5.01 -2.55 14.32
N LYS A 79 -5.09 -1.85 15.46
CA LYS A 79 -6.33 -1.66 16.22
C LYS A 79 -7.23 -0.65 15.50
N ILE A 80 -8.02 -1.15 14.55
CA ILE A 80 -8.98 -0.37 13.77
C ILE A 80 -10.39 -0.63 14.33
N TYR A 81 -10.87 0.23 15.23
CA TYR A 81 -12.17 0.07 15.88
C TYR A 81 -13.33 0.60 15.02
N GLU A 82 -13.12 1.75 14.39
CA GLU A 82 -14.08 2.38 13.49
C GLU A 82 -13.35 2.93 12.26
N VAL A 83 -13.95 2.75 11.08
CA VAL A 83 -13.37 3.23 9.82
C VAL A 83 -14.33 4.20 9.18
N ASN A 84 -13.92 5.46 9.10
CA ASN A 84 -14.67 6.53 8.46
C ASN A 84 -13.66 7.50 7.80
N PRO A 85 -13.75 7.77 6.49
CA PRO A 85 -14.74 7.24 5.55
C PRO A 85 -14.53 5.77 5.22
N ILE A 86 -15.64 5.06 4.98
CA ILE A 86 -15.61 3.77 4.26
C ILE A 86 -15.39 4.07 2.78
N THR A 87 -14.52 3.31 2.12
CA THR A 87 -14.13 3.59 0.74
C THR A 87 -15.33 3.59 -0.22
N ASP A 88 -15.35 4.57 -1.11
CA ASP A 88 -16.23 4.67 -2.28
C ASP A 88 -15.47 4.41 -3.59
N ASN A 89 -14.23 3.91 -3.51
CA ASN A 89 -13.26 3.90 -4.59
C ASN A 89 -12.66 2.51 -4.86
N LEU A 90 -13.44 1.44 -4.64
CA LEU A 90 -13.01 0.05 -4.78
C LEU A 90 -12.33 -0.26 -6.11
N ASP A 91 -12.93 0.20 -7.23
CA ASP A 91 -12.37 0.04 -8.57
C ASP A 91 -10.91 0.49 -8.65
N GLU A 92 -10.62 1.65 -8.06
CA GLU A 92 -9.30 2.24 -8.13
C GLU A 92 -8.34 1.53 -7.18
N ILE A 93 -8.79 1.17 -5.98
CA ILE A 93 -8.03 0.33 -5.06
C ILE A 93 -7.58 -0.94 -5.78
N TYR A 94 -8.50 -1.69 -6.41
CA TYR A 94 -8.17 -2.92 -7.13
C TYR A 94 -7.15 -2.73 -8.24
N ARG A 95 -7.22 -1.60 -8.96
CA ARG A 95 -6.25 -1.25 -10.01
C ARG A 95 -4.85 -0.99 -9.43
N TYR A 96 -4.77 -0.47 -8.21
CA TYR A 96 -3.51 -0.10 -7.55
C TYR A 96 -2.95 -1.18 -6.62
N LEU A 97 -3.67 -2.27 -6.32
CA LEU A 97 -3.14 -3.37 -5.49
C LEU A 97 -1.82 -3.94 -6.02
N SER A 98 -1.65 -4.07 -7.35
CA SER A 98 -0.36 -4.49 -7.91
C SER A 98 0.74 -3.46 -7.73
N VAL A 99 0.43 -2.17 -7.74
CA VAL A 99 1.41 -1.11 -7.45
C VAL A 99 1.91 -1.23 -6.02
N ILE A 100 1.00 -1.45 -5.06
CA ILE A 100 1.34 -1.64 -3.65
C ILE A 100 2.18 -2.92 -3.47
N SER A 101 1.75 -4.04 -4.06
CA SER A 101 2.44 -5.33 -3.99
C SER A 101 3.85 -5.29 -4.60
N ASP A 102 3.98 -4.80 -5.85
CA ASP A 102 5.26 -4.71 -6.55
C ASP A 102 6.23 -3.79 -5.79
N THR A 103 5.73 -2.67 -5.27
CA THR A 103 6.53 -1.75 -4.48
C THR A 103 6.99 -2.39 -3.17
N ALA A 104 6.12 -3.09 -2.45
CA ALA A 104 6.49 -3.77 -1.21
C ALA A 104 7.59 -4.82 -1.44
N LEU A 105 7.51 -5.59 -2.53
CA LEU A 105 8.52 -6.58 -2.90
C LEU A 105 9.84 -5.93 -3.33
N GLU A 106 9.78 -4.80 -4.02
CA GLU A 106 10.99 -4.03 -4.35
C GLU A 106 11.66 -3.50 -3.08
N VAL A 107 10.89 -2.96 -2.11
CA VAL A 107 11.44 -2.58 -0.80
C VAL A 107 12.09 -3.78 -0.11
N CYS A 108 11.46 -4.97 -0.10
CA CYS A 108 12.10 -6.18 0.43
C CYS A 108 13.46 -6.46 -0.23
N SER A 109 13.54 -6.33 -1.55
CA SER A 109 14.78 -6.55 -2.32
C SER A 109 15.86 -5.57 -1.89
N GLN A 110 15.53 -4.28 -1.78
CA GLN A 110 16.46 -3.24 -1.35
C GLN A 110 16.93 -3.42 0.10
N LEU A 111 16.04 -3.81 1.01
CA LEU A 111 16.40 -4.11 2.41
C LEU A 111 17.37 -5.30 2.50
N ARG A 112 17.13 -6.38 1.73
CA ARG A 112 18.02 -7.55 1.69
C ARG A 112 19.41 -7.21 1.15
N GLN A 113 19.48 -6.29 0.19
CA GLN A 113 20.71 -5.77 -0.37
C GLN A 113 21.37 -4.69 0.51
N LYS A 114 20.76 -4.35 1.66
CA LYS A 114 21.18 -3.27 2.57
C LYS A 114 21.22 -1.88 1.91
N ASN A 115 20.44 -1.67 0.85
CA ASN A 115 20.26 -0.38 0.18
C ASN A 115 19.22 0.46 0.95
N PHE A 116 19.52 0.81 2.20
CA PHE A 116 18.54 1.40 3.12
C PHE A 116 18.01 2.76 2.65
N ASP A 117 18.84 3.61 2.06
CA ASP A 117 18.40 4.92 1.55
C ASP A 117 17.39 4.76 0.41
N ARG A 118 17.64 3.81 -0.50
CA ARG A 118 16.72 3.51 -1.61
C ARG A 118 15.43 2.87 -1.09
N ALA A 119 15.52 1.99 -0.10
CA ALA A 119 14.35 1.40 0.55
C ALA A 119 13.51 2.48 1.24
N TYR A 120 14.16 3.39 1.98
CA TYR A 120 13.50 4.51 2.66
C TYR A 120 12.78 5.42 1.69
N ASP A 121 13.46 5.90 0.65
CA ASP A 121 12.85 6.77 -0.37
C ASP A 121 11.66 6.10 -1.07
N LEU A 122 11.72 4.78 -1.28
CA LEU A 122 10.63 4.04 -1.88
C LEU A 122 9.42 3.91 -0.94
N VAL A 123 9.66 3.62 0.34
CA VAL A 123 8.59 3.58 1.35
C VAL A 123 7.97 4.97 1.52
N ASP A 124 8.78 6.02 1.53
CA ASP A 124 8.31 7.41 1.57
C ASP A 124 7.43 7.76 0.36
N ALA A 125 7.76 7.25 -0.83
CA ALA A 125 6.93 7.44 -2.02
C ALA A 125 5.59 6.67 -1.99
N ILE A 126 5.47 5.57 -1.24
CA ILE A 126 4.29 4.70 -1.29
C ILE A 126 3.39 4.80 -0.05
N HIS A 127 3.89 5.22 1.11
CA HIS A 127 3.17 5.09 2.38
C HIS A 127 1.79 5.76 2.38
N CYS A 128 1.63 6.91 1.71
CA CYS A 128 0.34 7.61 1.60
C CYS A 128 -0.61 7.00 0.56
N LEU A 129 -0.15 6.15 -0.36
CA LEU A 129 -0.97 5.63 -1.46
C LEU A 129 -2.23 4.90 -0.96
N PRO A 130 -2.14 3.95 0.00
CA PRO A 130 -3.33 3.21 0.43
C PRO A 130 -4.42 4.12 0.98
N GLU A 131 -4.06 5.11 1.81
CA GLU A 131 -4.99 6.09 2.37
C GLU A 131 -5.57 7.01 1.29
N ALA A 132 -4.73 7.52 0.39
CA ALA A 132 -5.16 8.40 -0.71
C ALA A 132 -6.18 7.72 -1.64
N LEU A 133 -6.14 6.38 -1.76
CA LEU A 133 -7.08 5.62 -2.56
C LEU A 133 -8.45 5.42 -1.89
N ILE A 134 -8.58 5.61 -0.57
CA ILE A 134 -9.83 5.35 0.16
C ILE A 134 -10.97 6.22 -0.36
N SER A 135 -10.73 7.52 -0.58
CA SER A 135 -11.74 8.47 -1.04
C SER A 135 -11.54 8.86 -2.50
N LYS A 136 -12.56 8.61 -3.33
CA LYS A 136 -12.55 8.99 -4.75
C LYS A 136 -12.35 10.49 -4.95
N LYS A 137 -12.86 11.33 -4.05
CA LYS A 137 -12.76 12.80 -4.16
C LYS A 137 -11.35 13.32 -3.90
N GLN A 138 -10.55 12.61 -3.12
CA GLN A 138 -9.19 13.02 -2.75
C GLN A 138 -8.14 12.40 -3.67
N TRP A 139 -8.51 11.40 -4.46
CA TRP A 139 -7.61 10.67 -5.33
C TRP A 139 -7.38 11.37 -6.68
N ASP A 140 -6.12 11.74 -6.95
CA ASP A 140 -5.66 12.13 -8.28
C ASP A 140 -4.43 11.28 -8.68
N PRO A 141 -4.59 10.33 -9.63
CA PRO A 141 -3.50 9.46 -10.04
C PRO A 141 -2.36 10.22 -10.70
N LYS A 142 -2.63 11.29 -11.48
CA LYS A 142 -1.57 12.05 -12.17
C LYS A 142 -0.68 12.77 -11.16
N THR A 143 -1.30 13.39 -10.17
CA THR A 143 -0.60 14.07 -9.08
C THR A 143 0.22 13.07 -8.26
N TYR A 144 -0.34 11.91 -7.91
CA TYR A 144 0.38 10.86 -7.20
C TYR A 144 1.67 10.45 -7.93
N TRP A 145 1.58 10.07 -9.22
CA TRP A 145 2.74 9.62 -9.99
C TRP A 145 3.80 10.71 -10.17
N LYS A 146 3.37 11.98 -10.35
CA LYS A 146 4.25 13.13 -10.53
C LYS A 146 4.98 13.53 -9.25
N ILE A 147 4.30 13.51 -8.10
CA ILE A 147 4.85 14.02 -6.84
C ILE A 147 5.62 12.93 -6.10
N TYR A 148 5.10 11.70 -6.04
CA TYR A 148 5.68 10.66 -5.19
C TYR A 148 6.60 9.71 -5.96
N ILE A 149 6.14 9.16 -7.10
CA ILE A 149 6.91 8.12 -7.80
C ILE A 149 7.99 8.69 -8.74
N ARG A 150 7.75 9.86 -9.35
CA ARG A 150 8.72 10.47 -10.27
C ARG A 150 10.06 10.82 -9.60
N PRO A 151 10.11 11.46 -8.41
CA PRO A 151 11.39 11.74 -7.74
C PRO A 151 12.18 10.46 -7.43
N TYR A 152 11.50 9.41 -6.97
CA TYR A 152 12.14 8.10 -6.77
C TYR A 152 12.77 7.56 -8.06
N ARG A 153 12.04 7.60 -9.18
CA ARG A 153 12.54 7.13 -10.48
C ARG A 153 13.73 7.92 -10.99
N GLU A 154 13.72 9.24 -10.80
CA GLU A 154 14.81 10.11 -11.22
C GLU A 154 16.10 9.82 -10.44
N LYS A 155 15.97 9.49 -9.15
CA LYS A 155 17.10 9.18 -8.26
C LYS A 155 17.64 7.75 -8.41
N TRP A 156 16.76 6.75 -8.48
CA TRP A 156 17.15 5.35 -8.30
C TRP A 156 16.93 4.43 -9.50
N ASP A 157 15.74 4.46 -10.10
CA ASP A 157 15.39 3.57 -11.21
C ASP A 157 14.37 4.23 -12.15
N LYS A 158 14.84 4.66 -13.32
CA LYS A 158 14.03 5.36 -14.33
C LYS A 158 12.91 4.51 -14.92
N GLN A 159 12.95 3.19 -14.77
CA GLN A 159 11.96 2.26 -15.32
C GLN A 159 10.95 1.76 -14.27
N PHE A 160 11.21 1.98 -12.98
CA PHE A 160 10.35 1.52 -11.90
C PHE A 160 8.88 1.92 -12.13
N LEU A 161 7.99 0.92 -12.15
CA LEU A 161 6.53 1.07 -12.36
C LEU A 161 6.08 1.84 -13.63
N LYS A 162 6.97 2.13 -14.59
CA LYS A 162 6.64 2.94 -15.77
C LYS A 162 5.54 2.31 -16.63
N ASN A 163 5.51 0.98 -16.71
CA ASN A 163 4.47 0.26 -17.42
C ASN A 163 3.13 0.35 -16.69
N GLN A 164 3.12 0.14 -15.37
CA GLN A 164 1.92 0.26 -14.52
C GLN A 164 1.32 1.67 -14.61
N GLU A 165 2.14 2.72 -14.48
CA GLU A 165 1.70 4.11 -14.65
C GLU A 165 1.00 4.33 -16.01
N ARG A 166 1.63 3.87 -17.10
CA ARG A 166 1.06 4.02 -18.45
C ARG A 166 -0.31 3.36 -18.57
N GLU A 167 -0.46 2.12 -18.10
CA GLU A 167 -1.73 1.40 -18.18
C GLU A 167 -2.81 2.02 -17.29
N LEU A 168 -2.43 2.52 -16.11
CA LEU A 168 -3.33 3.17 -15.17
C LEU A 168 -3.81 4.54 -15.68
N LEU A 169 -2.94 5.34 -16.29
CA LEU A 169 -3.32 6.65 -16.82
C LEU A 169 -4.14 6.55 -18.11
N LYS A 170 -3.88 5.56 -18.99
CA LYS A 170 -4.73 5.28 -20.16
C LYS A 170 -6.17 4.98 -19.75
N THR A 171 -6.34 4.07 -18.80
CA THR A 171 -7.67 3.63 -18.36
C THR A 171 -8.45 4.75 -17.66
N SER A 172 -7.76 5.64 -16.94
CA SER A 172 -8.38 6.84 -16.33
C SER A 172 -8.93 7.81 -17.38
N PHE A 173 -8.23 7.99 -18.50
CA PHE A 173 -8.68 8.84 -19.61
C PHE A 173 -9.96 8.33 -20.27
N PHE A 174 -10.11 7.02 -20.48
CA PHE A 174 -11.32 6.46 -21.09
C PHE A 174 -12.56 6.51 -20.19
N LYS A 175 -12.41 6.44 -18.85
CA LYS A 175 -13.53 6.65 -17.90
C LYS A 175 -14.08 8.08 -17.97
N PHE A 176 -13.23 9.09 -18.24
CA PHE A 176 -13.64 10.49 -18.38
C PHE A 176 -14.58 10.71 -19.58
N PHE A 177 -14.31 10.06 -20.72
CA PHE A 177 -15.16 10.21 -21.91
C PHE A 177 -16.50 9.47 -21.83
N ARG A 178 -16.62 8.38 -21.06
CA ARG A 178 -17.91 7.67 -20.86
C ARG A 178 -18.94 8.42 -20.01
N HIS A 179 -18.56 9.49 -19.31
CA HIS A 179 -19.47 10.30 -18.52
C HIS A 179 -19.86 11.64 -19.18
N ILE A 180 -19.36 11.91 -20.40
CA ILE A 180 -19.62 13.14 -21.16
C ILE A 180 -20.51 12.87 -22.40
N CYS A 181 -20.89 11.62 -22.64
CA CYS A 181 -21.83 11.22 -23.70
C CYS A 181 -23.13 10.67 -23.10
#